data_AF-A0A1H3A5G0-F1
#
_entry.id   AF-A0A1H3A5G0-F1
#
_cell.length_a   1.000
_cell.length_b   1.000
_cell.length_c   1.000
_cell.angle_alpha   90.00
_cell.angle_beta   90.00
_cell.angle_gamma   90.00
#
_symmetry.space_group_name_H-M   'P 1'
#
loop_
_entity.id
_entity.type
_entity.pdbx_description
1 polymer ?
#
loop_
_entity_poly.entity_id
_entity_poly.type
_entity_poly.pdbx_seq_one_letter_code
_entity_poly.pdbx_strand_id
1 'polypeptide(L)'
;MKAVRKHTNNRWIILYIERWLKAPMQMSDGKLVKRTLGTPQGGVISPVLSNLFMHYAFDVWMTHNHQEKPWCRYADDGIAHCRTKWSAEKLLAELNKRLVECGLELHSEKTKIVYCQDGERKGYHQSTKFKFLGYEFRRRMVKGSEGRMFLSFTPAISKEAKKSIIRTIRRTGVRNRSDLSLEKVALWLNPMLNGWINYYGRFNKSALKPVMRQINFTLIKWCMRKYKRFKYSKARACQYLIKIFETRPYLFAHWKRGIQGSFV
;
A
#
# COMPACT_ATOMS: atom_id res chain seq x y z
N MET A 1 15.52 10.54 -23.85
CA MET A 1 15.93 11.97 -23.92
C MET A 1 14.90 12.91 -24.55
N LYS A 2 14.04 12.47 -25.49
CA LYS A 2 13.01 13.33 -26.12
C LYS A 2 12.17 14.12 -25.10
N ALA A 3 11.64 13.45 -24.08
CA ALA A 3 10.83 14.09 -23.03
C ALA A 3 11.61 15.16 -22.23
N VAL A 4 12.86 14.89 -21.86
CA VAL A 4 13.72 15.84 -21.14
C VAL A 4 13.98 17.09 -21.99
N ARG A 5 14.37 16.89 -23.25
CA ARG A 5 14.66 17.98 -24.20
C ARG A 5 13.43 18.85 -24.52
N LYS A 6 12.21 18.34 -24.30
CA LYS A 6 10.97 19.13 -24.42
C LYS A 6 10.79 20.13 -23.27
N HIS A 7 11.32 19.83 -22.08
CA HIS A 7 11.13 20.67 -20.88
C HIS A 7 12.35 21.51 -20.49
N THR A 8 13.52 21.25 -21.08
CA THR A 8 14.70 22.06 -20.83
C THR A 8 15.63 22.10 -22.04
N ASN A 9 16.16 23.28 -22.32
CA ASN A 9 17.21 23.52 -23.32
C ASN A 9 18.59 23.71 -22.67
N ASN A 10 18.70 23.60 -21.33
CA ASN A 10 19.96 23.77 -20.64
C ASN A 10 20.90 22.60 -20.96
N ARG A 11 21.99 22.90 -21.66
CA ARG A 11 22.97 21.92 -22.13
C ARG A 11 23.59 21.10 -20.99
N TRP A 12 23.85 21.72 -19.84
CA TRP A 12 24.45 21.05 -18.68
C TRP A 12 23.50 20.05 -18.05
N ILE A 13 22.23 20.41 -17.87
CA ILE A 13 21.21 19.51 -17.31
C ILE A 13 21.06 18.27 -18.21
N ILE A 14 20.96 18.49 -19.52
CA ILE A 14 20.86 17.40 -20.51
C ILE A 14 22.08 16.49 -20.42
N LEU A 15 23.29 17.07 -20.39
CA LEU A 15 24.55 16.34 -20.30
C LEU A 15 24.61 15.46 -19.04
N TYR A 16 24.28 16.01 -17.87
CA TYR A 16 24.31 15.26 -16.61
C TYR A 16 23.27 14.15 -16.57
N ILE A 17 22.06 14.40 -17.05
CA ILE A 17 21.02 13.37 -17.16
C ILE A 17 21.49 12.24 -18.08
N GLU A 18 22.07 12.56 -19.24
CA GLU A 18 22.60 11.54 -20.16
C GLU A 18 23.72 10.72 -19.53
N ARG A 19 24.63 11.37 -18.79
CA ARG A 19 25.71 10.68 -18.06
C ARG A 19 25.16 9.76 -16.99
N TRP A 20 24.17 10.21 -16.20
CA TRP A 20 23.53 9.38 -15.18
C TRP A 20 22.78 8.18 -15.77
N LEU A 21 22.14 8.34 -16.93
CA LEU A 21 21.45 7.24 -17.60
C LEU A 21 22.43 6.20 -18.19
N LYS A 22 23.63 6.62 -18.61
CA LYS A 22 24.66 5.76 -19.21
C LYS A 22 25.65 5.20 -18.18
N ALA A 23 25.64 5.70 -16.95
CA ALA A 23 26.58 5.29 -15.90
C ALA A 23 26.49 3.76 -15.68
N PRO A 24 27.62 3.04 -15.67
CA PRO A 24 27.61 1.59 -15.46
C PRO A 24 27.14 1.26 -14.05
N MET A 25 26.49 0.10 -13.89
CA MET A 25 26.07 -0.41 -12.59
C MET A 25 27.16 -1.32 -12.03
N GLN A 26 27.58 -1.07 -10.80
CA GLN A 26 28.48 -1.97 -10.09
C GLN A 26 27.68 -3.06 -9.38
N MET A 27 27.96 -4.31 -9.71
CA MET A 27 27.38 -5.48 -9.08
C MET A 27 28.06 -5.75 -7.73
N SER A 28 27.45 -6.57 -6.87
CA SER A 28 28.00 -6.90 -5.53
C SER A 28 29.34 -7.62 -5.57
N ASP A 29 29.70 -8.22 -6.70
CA ASP A 29 30.99 -8.86 -6.97
C ASP A 29 32.06 -7.90 -7.51
N GLY A 30 31.75 -6.60 -7.58
CA GLY A 30 32.64 -5.55 -8.07
C GLY A 30 32.63 -5.34 -9.59
N LYS A 31 31.91 -6.16 -10.37
CA LYS A 31 31.86 -6.02 -11.83
C LYS A 31 31.03 -4.82 -12.27
N LEU A 32 31.55 -4.07 -13.23
CA LEU A 32 30.84 -2.96 -13.87
C LEU A 32 30.09 -3.45 -15.10
N VAL A 33 28.77 -3.40 -15.05
CA VAL A 33 27.89 -3.74 -16.18
C VAL A 33 27.46 -2.45 -16.86
N LYS A 34 27.84 -2.31 -18.14
CA LYS A 34 27.41 -1.18 -18.97
C LYS A 34 25.90 -1.24 -19.15
N ARG A 35 25.22 -0.12 -18.92
CA ARG A 35 23.76 -0.04 -19.03
C ARG A 35 23.35 0.31 -20.45
N THR A 36 22.49 -0.51 -21.02
CA THR A 36 21.83 -0.25 -22.30
C THR A 36 20.36 0.17 -22.11
N LEU A 37 19.73 -0.20 -20.99
CA LEU A 37 18.31 0.06 -20.70
C LEU A 37 18.06 0.48 -19.22
N GLY A 38 17.03 1.31 -19.02
CA GLY A 38 16.50 1.69 -17.72
C GLY A 38 17.31 2.73 -16.92
N THR A 39 16.66 3.39 -15.96
CA THR A 39 17.30 4.35 -15.04
C THR A 39 17.88 3.64 -13.81
N PRO A 40 18.97 4.13 -13.20
CA PRO A 40 19.54 3.50 -12.00
C PRO A 40 18.55 3.53 -10.83
N GLN A 41 18.15 2.34 -10.37
CA GLN A 41 17.40 2.20 -9.13
C GLN A 41 18.28 2.65 -7.96
N GLY A 42 17.84 3.69 -7.25
CA GLY A 42 18.64 4.37 -6.21
C GLY A 42 19.23 5.72 -6.63
N GLY A 43 19.19 6.08 -7.93
CA GLY A 43 19.52 7.43 -8.37
C GLY A 43 18.43 8.41 -7.95
N VAL A 44 18.80 9.51 -7.28
CA VAL A 44 17.85 10.51 -6.74
C VAL A 44 16.94 11.08 -7.83
N ILE A 45 17.43 11.23 -9.06
CA ILE A 45 16.66 11.76 -10.19
C ILE A 45 15.79 10.69 -10.90
N SER A 46 16.06 9.41 -10.69
CA SER A 46 15.41 8.31 -11.43
C SER A 46 13.88 8.32 -11.28
N PRO A 47 13.29 8.54 -10.08
CA PRO A 47 11.83 8.64 -9.94
C PRO A 47 11.22 9.79 -10.76
N VAL A 48 11.94 10.91 -10.88
CA VAL A 48 11.48 12.08 -11.65
C VAL A 48 11.51 11.75 -13.14
N LEU A 49 12.60 11.16 -13.63
CA LEU A 49 12.72 10.80 -15.05
C LEU A 49 11.73 9.71 -15.45
N SER A 50 11.51 8.71 -14.59
CA SER A 50 10.51 7.67 -14.85
C SER A 50 9.10 8.25 -14.91
N ASN A 51 8.75 9.17 -14.00
CA ASN A 51 7.45 9.84 -14.05
C ASN A 51 7.30 10.76 -15.26
N LEU A 52 8.35 11.50 -15.64
CA LEU A 52 8.35 12.33 -16.84
C LEU A 52 8.16 11.49 -18.10
N PHE A 53 8.79 10.32 -18.16
CA PHE A 53 8.61 9.38 -19.26
C PHE A 53 7.18 8.84 -19.29
N MET A 54 6.67 8.35 -18.16
CA MET A 54 5.31 7.82 -18.04
C MET A 54 4.24 8.88 -18.29
N HIS A 55 4.51 10.15 -18.01
CA HIS A 55 3.63 11.26 -18.35
C HIS A 55 3.34 11.31 -19.85
N TYR A 56 4.34 11.11 -20.70
CA TYR A 56 4.14 11.10 -22.16
C TYR A 56 3.74 9.74 -22.73
N ALA A 57 4.27 8.66 -22.17
CA ALA A 57 3.96 7.32 -22.63
C ALA A 57 2.51 6.93 -22.30
N PHE A 58 2.01 7.35 -21.13
CA PHE A 58 0.70 6.97 -20.60
C PHE A 58 -0.24 8.17 -20.37
N ASP A 59 0.11 9.12 -19.50
CA ASP A 59 -0.87 10.13 -19.02
C ASP A 59 -1.43 11.01 -20.15
N VAL A 60 -0.54 11.62 -20.94
CA VAL A 60 -0.91 12.46 -22.09
C VAL A 60 -1.63 11.62 -23.13
N TRP A 61 -1.14 10.40 -23.41
CA TRP A 61 -1.76 9.52 -24.39
C TRP A 61 -3.19 9.12 -23.99
N MET A 62 -3.40 8.71 -22.73
CA MET A 62 -4.72 8.39 -22.18
C MET A 62 -5.65 9.61 -22.24
N THR A 63 -5.14 10.78 -21.89
CA THR A 63 -5.92 12.04 -21.91
C THR A 63 -6.34 12.45 -23.31
N HIS A 64 -5.57 12.13 -24.36
CA HIS A 64 -5.94 12.49 -25.73
C HIS A 64 -6.81 11.42 -26.41
N ASN A 65 -6.53 10.14 -26.20
CA ASN A 65 -7.16 9.04 -26.93
C ASN A 65 -8.36 8.41 -26.19
N HIS A 66 -8.46 8.60 -24.87
CA HIS A 66 -9.46 7.95 -24.01
C HIS A 66 -10.00 8.90 -22.93
N GLN A 67 -10.46 10.09 -23.34
CA GLN A 67 -10.97 11.14 -22.45
C GLN A 67 -12.14 10.66 -21.57
N GLU A 68 -12.94 9.75 -22.09
CA GLU A 68 -14.14 9.22 -21.44
C GLU A 68 -13.84 8.20 -20.34
N LYS A 69 -12.59 7.73 -20.23
CA LYS A 69 -12.20 6.66 -19.31
C LYS A 69 -11.48 7.25 -18.08
N PRO A 70 -12.08 7.18 -16.89
CA PRO A 70 -11.37 7.55 -15.67
C PRO A 70 -10.17 6.63 -15.46
N TRP A 71 -9.02 7.20 -15.11
CA TRP A 71 -7.82 6.45 -14.81
C TRP A 71 -7.04 7.09 -13.67
N CYS A 72 -6.18 6.30 -13.03
CA CYS A 72 -5.19 6.80 -12.08
C CYS A 72 -3.88 6.04 -12.25
N ARG A 73 -2.77 6.72 -11.96
CA ARG A 73 -1.43 6.15 -12.01
C ARG A 73 -0.66 6.52 -10.76
N TYR A 74 0.12 5.58 -10.26
CA TYR A 74 1.08 5.78 -9.19
C TYR A 74 2.40 5.11 -9.60
N ALA A 75 3.39 5.93 -9.96
CA ALA A 75 4.64 5.45 -10.57
C ALA A 75 4.35 4.57 -11.80
N ASP A 76 4.68 3.28 -11.74
CA ASP A 76 4.45 2.27 -12.77
C ASP A 76 3.08 1.57 -12.67
N ASP A 77 2.45 1.59 -11.50
CA ASP A 77 1.14 0.97 -11.28
C ASP A 77 0.02 1.89 -11.79
N GLY A 78 -0.79 1.42 -12.74
CA GLY A 78 -1.94 2.14 -13.30
C GLY A 78 -3.26 1.38 -13.16
N ILE A 79 -4.36 2.12 -13.07
CA ILE A 79 -5.73 1.60 -13.15
C ILE A 79 -6.50 2.44 -14.15
N ALA A 80 -7.19 1.79 -15.08
CA ALA A 80 -8.14 2.43 -15.98
C ALA A 80 -9.53 1.79 -15.84
N HIS A 81 -10.57 2.61 -15.78
CA HIS A 81 -11.95 2.18 -15.63
C HIS A 81 -12.64 2.09 -16.98
N CYS A 82 -13.31 0.97 -17.23
CA CYS A 82 -14.10 0.74 -18.44
C CYS A 82 -15.51 0.26 -18.04
N ARG A 83 -16.53 0.64 -18.82
CA ARG A 83 -17.93 0.24 -18.58
C ARG A 83 -18.19 -1.21 -18.99
N THR A 84 -17.58 -1.66 -20.09
CA THR A 84 -17.80 -2.99 -20.67
C THR A 84 -16.48 -3.76 -20.77
N LYS A 85 -16.58 -5.09 -20.77
CA LYS A 85 -15.42 -5.99 -20.93
C LYS A 85 -14.70 -5.75 -22.27
N TRP A 86 -15.46 -5.67 -23.36
CA TRP A 86 -14.93 -5.36 -24.69
C TRP A 86 -14.12 -4.06 -24.71
N SER A 87 -14.63 -3.00 -24.07
CA SER A 87 -13.94 -1.71 -24.01
C SER A 87 -12.65 -1.76 -23.18
N ALA A 88 -12.57 -2.67 -22.20
CA ALA A 88 -11.36 -2.93 -21.43
C ALA A 88 -10.33 -3.74 -22.23
N GLU A 89 -10.78 -4.75 -22.98
CA GLU A 89 -9.92 -5.56 -23.85
C GLU A 89 -9.32 -4.72 -24.98
N LYS A 90 -10.14 -3.87 -25.61
CA LYS A 90 -9.68 -2.91 -26.63
C LYS A 90 -8.62 -1.96 -26.06
N LEU A 91 -8.91 -1.32 -24.92
CA LEU A 91 -7.96 -0.42 -24.26
C LEU A 91 -6.64 -1.13 -23.92
N LEU A 92 -6.72 -2.37 -23.42
CA LEU A 92 -5.53 -3.15 -23.08
C LEU A 92 -4.65 -3.43 -24.30
N ALA A 93 -5.27 -3.77 -25.44
CA ALA A 93 -4.54 -3.99 -26.70
C ALA A 93 -3.88 -2.69 -27.21
N GLU A 94 -4.59 -1.57 -27.17
CA GLU A 94 -4.08 -0.25 -27.59
C GLU A 94 -2.94 0.23 -26.67
N LEU A 95 -3.09 0.06 -25.35
CA LEU A 95 -2.04 0.35 -24.37
C LEU A 95 -0.80 -0.52 -24.58
N ASN A 96 -0.99 -1.81 -24.85
CA ASN A 96 0.14 -2.70 -25.11
C ASN A 96 0.94 -2.25 -26.34
N LYS A 97 0.24 -1.94 -27.45
CA LYS A 97 0.88 -1.41 -28.66
C LYS A 97 1.63 -0.11 -28.36
N ARG A 98 0.99 0.82 -27.66
CA ARG A 98 1.59 2.11 -27.29
C ARG A 98 2.84 1.97 -26.43
N LEU A 99 2.82 1.06 -25.45
CA LEU A 99 3.96 0.85 -24.55
C LEU A 99 5.12 0.19 -25.29
N VAL A 100 4.84 -0.76 -26.19
CA VAL A 100 5.86 -1.37 -27.06
C VAL A 100 6.51 -0.32 -27.97
N GLU A 101 5.74 0.60 -28.55
CA GLU A 101 6.28 1.74 -29.33
C GLU A 101 7.18 2.66 -28.47
N CYS A 102 6.93 2.71 -27.16
CA CYS A 102 7.75 3.45 -26.21
C CYS A 102 8.92 2.64 -25.65
N GLY A 103 9.09 1.37 -26.05
CA GLY A 103 10.13 0.47 -25.53
C GLY A 103 9.85 -0.04 -24.11
N LEU A 104 8.58 -0.13 -23.73
CA LEU A 104 8.09 -0.71 -22.48
C LEU A 104 7.26 -1.96 -22.76
N GLU A 105 7.28 -2.89 -21.81
CA GLU A 105 6.47 -4.10 -21.85
C GLU A 105 5.50 -4.13 -20.67
N LEU A 106 4.26 -4.53 -20.93
CA LEU A 106 3.29 -4.79 -19.87
C LEU A 106 3.62 -6.11 -19.17
N HIS A 107 3.64 -6.08 -17.84
CA HIS A 107 3.83 -7.29 -17.06
C HIS A 107 2.58 -8.17 -17.15
N SER A 108 2.68 -9.30 -17.86
CA SER A 108 1.57 -10.21 -18.17
C SER A 108 0.83 -10.71 -16.93
N GLU A 109 1.56 -11.08 -15.87
CA GLU A 109 0.93 -11.58 -14.64
C GLU A 109 0.24 -10.49 -13.79
N LYS A 110 0.72 -9.24 -13.86
CA LYS A 110 0.15 -8.13 -13.09
C LYS A 110 -1.05 -7.52 -13.79
N THR A 111 -1.00 -7.48 -15.12
CA THR A 111 -2.00 -6.82 -15.95
C THR A 111 -3.21 -7.73 -16.11
N LYS A 112 -4.37 -7.28 -15.61
CA LYS A 112 -5.59 -8.07 -15.64
C LYS A 112 -6.83 -7.19 -15.72
N ILE A 113 -7.84 -7.69 -16.42
CA ILE A 113 -9.17 -7.11 -16.44
C ILE A 113 -9.93 -7.65 -15.24
N VAL A 114 -10.45 -6.75 -14.41
CA VAL A 114 -11.11 -7.10 -13.15
C VAL A 114 -12.53 -6.57 -13.17
N TYR A 115 -13.49 -7.46 -12.97
CA TYR A 115 -14.89 -7.10 -12.86
C TYR A 115 -15.17 -6.53 -11.46
N CYS A 116 -15.61 -5.28 -11.42
CA CYS A 116 -15.98 -4.62 -10.18
C CYS A 116 -17.41 -5.03 -9.78
N GLN A 117 -17.52 -6.16 -9.09
CA GLN A 117 -18.79 -6.72 -8.62
C GLN A 117 -19.34 -5.91 -7.43
N ASP A 118 -20.58 -5.46 -7.52
CA ASP A 118 -21.34 -4.76 -6.46
C ASP A 118 -22.73 -5.40 -6.25
N GLY A 119 -23.66 -4.71 -5.60
CA GLY A 119 -25.01 -5.22 -5.34
C GLY A 119 -25.87 -5.41 -6.61
N GLU A 120 -25.65 -4.58 -7.63
CA GLU A 120 -26.42 -4.55 -8.88
C GLU A 120 -25.76 -5.45 -9.94
N ARG A 121 -24.43 -5.46 -9.95
CA ARG A 121 -23.59 -6.19 -10.90
C ARG A 121 -23.36 -7.63 -10.45
N LYS A 122 -24.26 -8.54 -10.85
CA LYS A 122 -24.22 -9.97 -10.47
C LYS A 122 -23.46 -10.87 -11.46
N GLY A 123 -22.84 -10.30 -12.50
CA GLY A 123 -22.08 -11.06 -13.49
C GLY A 123 -20.95 -11.90 -12.86
N TYR A 124 -20.79 -13.13 -13.35
CA TYR A 124 -19.70 -14.00 -12.93
C TYR A 124 -18.46 -13.75 -13.81
N HIS A 125 -17.33 -13.47 -13.17
CA HIS A 125 -16.05 -13.27 -13.82
C HIS A 125 -14.94 -13.92 -12.98
N GLN A 126 -13.90 -14.42 -13.65
CA GLN A 126 -12.77 -15.08 -12.98
C GLN A 126 -12.03 -14.15 -12.00
N SER A 127 -11.90 -12.87 -12.36
CA SER A 127 -11.23 -11.85 -11.54
C SER A 127 -12.23 -10.81 -11.05
N THR A 128 -12.55 -10.84 -9.75
CA THR A 128 -13.46 -9.88 -9.07
C THR A 128 -12.78 -9.09 -7.95
N LYS A 129 -11.45 -9.21 -7.84
CA LYS A 129 -10.64 -8.51 -6.82
C LYS A 129 -9.27 -8.17 -7.36
N PHE A 130 -8.75 -7.03 -6.92
CA PHE A 130 -7.39 -6.61 -7.24
C PHE A 130 -6.75 -5.88 -6.08
N LYS A 131 -5.43 -5.72 -6.18
CA LYS A 131 -4.63 -5.01 -5.17
C LYS A 131 -4.03 -3.77 -5.81
N PHE A 132 -4.01 -2.67 -5.08
CA PHE A 132 -3.39 -1.42 -5.51
C PHE A 132 -2.95 -0.63 -4.28
N LEU A 133 -1.69 -0.19 -4.24
CA LEU A 133 -1.11 0.62 -3.15
C LEU A 133 -1.31 0.04 -1.73
N GLY A 134 -1.26 -1.29 -1.61
CA GLY A 134 -1.47 -1.99 -0.32
C GLY A 134 -2.94 -2.17 0.09
N TYR A 135 -3.88 -1.74 -0.75
CA TYR A 135 -5.30 -2.03 -0.60
C TYR A 135 -5.73 -3.19 -1.48
N GLU A 136 -6.72 -3.95 -1.01
CA GLU A 136 -7.44 -4.96 -1.77
C GLU A 136 -8.88 -4.47 -2.02
N PHE A 137 -9.16 -4.22 -3.30
CA PHE A 137 -10.47 -3.87 -3.81
C PHE A 137 -11.27 -5.14 -4.09
N ARG A 138 -12.47 -5.23 -3.52
CA ARG A 138 -13.42 -6.32 -3.75
C ARG A 138 -14.82 -5.92 -3.30
N ARG A 139 -15.81 -6.74 -3.65
CA ARG A 139 -17.17 -6.68 -3.10
C ARG A 139 -17.14 -6.83 -1.57
N ARG A 140 -17.71 -5.85 -0.86
CA ARG A 140 -17.82 -5.80 0.61
C ARG A 140 -19.16 -5.23 1.02
N MET A 141 -19.63 -5.61 2.19
CA MET A 141 -20.80 -5.01 2.81
C MET A 141 -20.38 -3.70 3.51
N VAL A 142 -21.08 -2.62 3.20
CA VAL A 142 -20.79 -1.26 3.67
C VAL A 142 -22.07 -0.66 4.25
N LYS A 143 -21.93 0.17 5.27
CA LYS A 143 -23.05 0.91 5.87
C LYS A 143 -23.22 2.24 5.12
N GLY A 144 -24.40 2.49 4.57
CA GLY A 144 -24.76 3.75 3.94
C GLY A 144 -25.01 4.87 4.96
N SER A 145 -25.17 6.09 4.46
CA SER A 145 -25.54 7.28 5.25
C SER A 145 -26.85 7.07 6.01
N GLU A 146 -27.83 6.42 5.38
CA GLU A 146 -29.13 6.04 5.97
C GLU A 146 -29.05 4.87 6.96
N GLY A 147 -27.85 4.37 7.24
CA GLY A 147 -27.61 3.27 8.17
C GLY A 147 -27.90 1.87 7.62
N ARG A 148 -28.44 1.75 6.40
CA ARG A 148 -28.67 0.48 5.70
C ARG A 148 -27.36 -0.14 5.22
N MET A 149 -27.28 -1.46 5.26
CA MET A 149 -26.13 -2.21 4.76
C MET A 149 -26.34 -2.55 3.28
N PHE A 150 -25.35 -2.28 2.44
CA PHE A 150 -25.39 -2.62 1.02
C PHE A 150 -24.05 -3.15 0.53
N LEU A 151 -24.06 -3.81 -0.64
CA LEU A 151 -22.86 -4.38 -1.25
C LEU A 151 -22.22 -3.34 -2.16
N SER A 152 -20.98 -2.99 -1.87
CA SER A 152 -20.19 -2.04 -2.65
C SER A 152 -18.79 -2.57 -2.93
N PHE A 153 -18.19 -2.11 -4.01
CA PHE A 153 -16.83 -2.45 -4.38
C PHE A 153 -15.85 -1.45 -3.73
N THR A 154 -15.30 -1.81 -2.57
CA THR A 154 -14.51 -0.86 -1.74
C THR A 154 -13.12 -1.39 -1.37
N PRO A 155 -12.13 -0.48 -1.23
CA PRO A 155 -10.80 -0.83 -0.78
C PRO A 155 -10.77 -1.10 0.72
N ALA A 156 -9.95 -2.08 1.11
CA ALA A 156 -9.52 -2.26 2.49
C ALA A 156 -8.07 -2.76 2.52
N ILE A 157 -7.38 -2.62 3.64
CA ILE A 157 -6.00 -3.11 3.78
C ILE A 157 -5.85 -4.57 3.32
N SER A 158 -4.87 -4.83 2.46
CA SER A 158 -4.60 -6.15 1.89
C SER A 158 -4.12 -7.15 2.94
N LYS A 159 -4.27 -8.45 2.68
CA LYS A 159 -3.79 -9.50 3.59
C LYS A 159 -2.27 -9.43 3.77
N GLU A 160 -1.54 -9.07 2.72
CA GLU A 160 -0.08 -8.94 2.70
C GLU A 160 0.37 -7.76 3.55
N ALA A 161 -0.31 -6.60 3.44
CA ALA A 161 -0.07 -5.45 4.28
C ALA A 161 -0.31 -5.77 5.76
N LYS A 162 -1.43 -6.46 6.09
CA LYS A 162 -1.69 -6.94 7.46
C LYS A 162 -0.56 -7.84 7.98
N LYS A 163 -0.13 -8.82 7.17
CA LYS A 163 0.98 -9.72 7.53
C LYS A 163 2.28 -8.95 7.72
N SER A 164 2.57 -7.98 6.87
CA SER A 164 3.76 -7.12 6.96
C SER A 164 3.77 -6.35 8.28
N ILE A 165 2.68 -5.64 8.63
CA ILE A 165 2.54 -4.92 9.90
C ILE A 165 2.81 -5.84 11.10
N ILE A 166 2.15 -7.01 11.13
CA ILE A 166 2.32 -7.98 12.22
C ILE A 166 3.77 -8.49 12.29
N ARG A 167 4.41 -8.72 11.14
CA ARG A 167 5.81 -9.13 11.08
C ARG A 167 6.74 -8.04 11.61
N THR A 168 6.50 -6.78 11.27
CA THR A 168 7.28 -5.65 11.78
C THR A 168 7.14 -5.55 13.30
N ILE A 169 5.91 -5.62 13.84
CA ILE A 169 5.69 -5.67 15.30
C ILE A 169 6.41 -6.86 15.95
N ARG A 170 6.39 -8.04 15.33
CA ARG A 170 7.13 -9.19 15.89
C ARG A 170 8.64 -8.95 15.91
N ARG A 171 9.19 -8.34 14.85
CA ARG A 171 10.63 -8.01 14.73
C ARG A 171 11.09 -6.99 15.78
N THR A 172 10.23 -6.08 16.20
CA THR A 172 10.58 -5.16 17.30
C THR A 172 10.95 -5.91 18.58
N GLY A 173 10.39 -7.11 18.81
CA GLY A 173 10.65 -7.85 20.03
C GLY A 173 10.01 -7.24 21.28
N VAL A 174 9.09 -6.27 21.16
CA VAL A 174 8.40 -5.58 22.29
C VAL A 174 7.94 -6.56 23.36
N ARG A 175 7.38 -7.72 22.97
CA ARG A 175 6.92 -8.75 23.91
C ARG A 175 7.98 -9.29 24.87
N ASN A 176 9.27 -9.10 24.59
CA ASN A 176 10.40 -9.55 25.41
C ASN A 176 10.99 -8.42 26.28
N ARG A 177 10.57 -7.17 26.10
CA ARG A 177 11.13 -5.99 26.76
C ARG A 177 10.48 -5.72 28.11
N SER A 178 10.70 -6.62 29.08
CA SER A 178 10.20 -6.47 30.46
C SER A 178 10.83 -5.29 31.22
N ASP A 179 11.99 -4.82 30.74
CA ASP A 179 12.73 -3.65 31.21
C ASP A 179 11.93 -2.33 31.04
N LEU A 180 11.12 -2.23 30.00
CA LEU A 180 10.40 -1.00 29.66
C LEU A 180 9.13 -0.83 30.49
N SER A 181 8.72 0.41 30.80
CA SER A 181 7.37 0.72 31.30
C SER A 181 6.36 0.67 30.16
N LEU A 182 5.07 0.59 30.48
CA LEU A 182 4.02 0.59 29.45
C LEU A 182 4.03 1.89 28.63
N GLU A 183 4.35 3.02 29.28
CA GLU A 183 4.49 4.33 28.63
C GLU A 183 5.65 4.37 27.64
N LYS A 184 6.80 3.78 28.00
CA LYS A 184 7.94 3.64 27.06
C LYS A 184 7.60 2.72 25.88
N VAL A 185 6.85 1.64 26.12
CA VAL A 185 6.36 0.76 25.05
C VAL A 185 5.40 1.52 24.12
N ALA A 186 4.51 2.34 24.69
CA ALA A 186 3.60 3.17 23.92
C ALA A 186 4.34 4.22 23.09
N LEU A 187 5.30 4.94 23.67
CA LEU A 187 6.13 5.92 22.97
C LEU A 187 6.84 5.30 21.77
N TRP A 188 7.35 4.08 21.93
CA TRP A 188 8.02 3.36 20.85
C TRP A 188 7.06 2.90 19.75
N LEU A 189 5.90 2.35 20.10
CA LEU A 189 4.96 1.79 19.12
C LEU A 189 4.11 2.85 18.43
N ASN A 190 3.79 3.96 19.10
CA ASN A 190 2.85 4.96 18.61
C ASN A 190 3.19 5.56 17.24
N PRO A 191 4.45 5.90 16.91
CA PRO A 191 4.80 6.38 15.57
C PRO A 191 4.43 5.38 14.46
N MET A 192 4.70 4.09 14.67
CA MET A 192 4.38 3.02 13.71
C MET A 192 2.86 2.85 13.58
N LEU A 193 2.17 2.79 14.73
CA LEU A 193 0.71 2.66 14.77
C LEU A 193 0.01 3.85 14.11
N ASN A 194 0.50 5.07 14.37
CA ASN A 194 -0.02 6.28 13.74
C ASN A 194 0.15 6.25 12.23
N GLY A 195 1.33 5.87 11.73
CA GLY A 195 1.57 5.72 10.29
C GLY A 195 0.60 4.74 9.65
N TRP A 196 0.44 3.54 10.22
CA TRP A 196 -0.46 2.53 9.67
C TRP A 196 -1.93 2.91 9.76
N ILE A 197 -2.37 3.55 10.86
CA ILE A 197 -3.76 3.99 11.00
C ILE A 197 -4.05 5.14 10.04
N ASN A 198 -3.14 6.11 9.90
CA ASN A 198 -3.32 7.24 8.99
C ASN A 198 -3.38 6.77 7.54
N TYR A 199 -2.48 5.85 7.15
CA TYR A 199 -2.46 5.31 5.80
C TYR A 199 -3.67 4.41 5.57
N TYR A 200 -3.74 3.24 6.22
CA TYR A 200 -4.73 2.20 5.92
C TYR A 200 -6.13 2.47 6.48
N GLY A 201 -6.27 3.40 7.42
CA GLY A 201 -7.55 3.77 8.03
C GLY A 201 -8.38 4.74 7.20
N ARG A 202 -7.84 5.27 6.09
CA ARG A 202 -8.53 6.28 5.26
C ARG A 202 -9.87 5.78 4.70
N PHE A 203 -9.91 4.58 4.15
CA PHE A 203 -11.11 4.04 3.50
C PHE A 203 -11.93 3.11 4.38
N ASN A 204 -11.27 2.26 5.17
CA ASN A 204 -11.97 1.26 5.98
C ASN A 204 -11.26 1.05 7.33
N LYS A 205 -11.66 1.85 8.33
CA LYS A 205 -11.14 1.76 9.69
C LYS A 205 -11.42 0.41 10.35
N SER A 206 -12.57 -0.21 10.08
CA SER A 206 -12.93 -1.49 10.71
C SER A 206 -12.04 -2.65 10.24
N ALA A 207 -11.52 -2.57 9.01
CA ALA A 207 -10.59 -3.55 8.46
C ALA A 207 -9.24 -3.62 9.19
N LEU A 208 -8.90 -2.60 9.98
CA LEU A 208 -7.71 -2.56 10.84
C LEU A 208 -7.89 -3.26 12.19
N LYS A 209 -9.14 -3.44 12.67
CA LYS A 209 -9.43 -4.06 13.97
C LYS A 209 -8.71 -5.41 14.19
N PRO A 210 -8.59 -6.32 13.19
CA PRO A 210 -7.84 -7.58 13.37
C PRO A 210 -6.34 -7.37 13.60
N VAL A 211 -5.74 -6.35 12.97
CA VAL A 211 -4.31 -6.02 13.16
C VAL A 211 -4.11 -5.44 14.56
N MET A 212 -4.99 -4.53 14.98
CA MET A 212 -4.94 -3.92 16.31
C MET A 212 -5.16 -4.93 17.43
N ARG A 213 -6.05 -5.91 17.22
CA ARG A 213 -6.21 -7.07 18.11
C ARG A 213 -4.89 -7.85 18.27
N GLN A 214 -4.14 -8.07 17.19
CA GLN A 214 -2.85 -8.76 17.27
C GLN A 214 -1.79 -7.96 18.04
N ILE A 215 -1.85 -6.62 17.95
CA ILE A 215 -1.01 -5.72 18.75
C ILE A 215 -1.41 -5.81 20.23
N ASN A 216 -2.70 -5.78 20.56
CA ASN A 216 -3.18 -6.00 21.94
C ASN A 216 -2.72 -7.35 22.49
N PHE A 217 -2.77 -8.44 21.72
CA PHE A 217 -2.21 -9.72 22.15
C PHE A 217 -0.69 -9.67 22.39
N THR A 218 0.03 -8.84 21.64
CA THR A 218 1.46 -8.62 21.88
C THR A 218 1.68 -7.90 23.21
N LEU A 219 0.85 -6.89 23.53
CA LEU A 219 0.87 -6.18 24.81
C LEU A 219 0.46 -7.10 25.98
N ILE A 220 -0.55 -7.95 25.81
CA ILE A 220 -0.95 -8.95 26.82
C ILE A 220 0.23 -9.89 27.11
N LYS A 221 0.91 -10.40 26.08
CA LYS A 221 2.10 -11.25 26.27
C LYS A 221 3.26 -10.51 26.94
N TRP A 222 3.44 -9.22 26.63
CA TRP A 222 4.39 -8.37 27.35
C TRP A 222 4.03 -8.25 28.83
N CYS A 223 2.77 -7.99 29.18
CA CYS A 223 2.30 -7.93 30.57
C CYS A 223 2.54 -9.23 31.34
N MET A 224 2.24 -10.38 30.72
CA MET A 224 2.47 -11.70 31.32
C MET A 224 3.94 -11.96 31.63
N ARG A 225 4.86 -11.40 30.82
CA ARG A 225 6.31 -11.57 31.02
C ARG A 225 6.90 -10.55 31.99
N LYS A 226 6.38 -9.32 32.00
CA LYS A 226 6.83 -8.28 32.93
C LYS A 226 6.38 -8.54 34.36
N TYR A 227 5.13 -8.96 34.56
CA TYR A 227 4.54 -9.10 35.89
C TYR A 227 4.34 -10.57 36.26
N LYS A 228 5.08 -11.05 37.28
CA LYS A 228 5.00 -12.44 37.77
C LYS A 228 3.57 -12.87 38.10
N ARG A 229 2.74 -11.99 38.67
CA ARG A 229 1.32 -12.25 38.99
C ARG A 229 0.44 -12.63 37.80
N PHE A 230 0.87 -12.34 36.57
CA PHE A 230 0.14 -12.61 35.33
C PHE A 230 0.76 -13.72 34.48
N LYS A 231 1.87 -14.33 34.92
CA LYS A 231 2.67 -15.28 34.14
C LYS A 231 1.85 -16.42 33.51
N TYR A 232 0.89 -16.95 34.25
CA TYR A 232 0.07 -18.10 33.84
C TYR A 232 -1.38 -17.74 33.49
N SER A 233 -1.77 -16.46 33.57
CA SER A 233 -3.16 -16.05 33.34
C SER A 233 -3.27 -14.95 32.30
N LYS A 234 -3.56 -15.34 31.06
CA LYS A 234 -3.88 -14.42 29.97
C LYS A 234 -5.11 -13.57 30.31
N ALA A 235 -6.11 -14.16 30.97
CA ALA A 235 -7.33 -13.47 31.36
C ALA A 235 -7.06 -12.30 32.32
N ARG A 236 -6.27 -12.52 33.38
CA ARG A 236 -5.89 -11.45 34.31
C ARG A 236 -5.03 -10.37 33.65
N ALA A 237 -4.10 -10.75 32.77
CA ALA A 237 -3.33 -9.78 31.99
C ALA A 237 -4.20 -8.93 31.05
N CYS A 238 -5.23 -9.56 30.45
CA CYS A 238 -6.21 -8.89 29.61
C CYS A 238 -7.04 -7.89 30.42
N GLN A 239 -7.62 -8.30 31.54
CA GLN A 239 -8.38 -7.43 32.45
C GLN A 239 -7.55 -6.24 32.94
N TYR A 240 -6.26 -6.47 33.26
CA TYR A 240 -5.35 -5.40 33.63
C TYR A 240 -5.17 -4.37 32.50
N LEU A 241 -4.98 -4.81 31.26
CA LEU A 241 -4.86 -3.89 30.12
C LEU A 241 -6.19 -3.20 29.78
N ILE A 242 -7.33 -3.85 29.97
CA ILE A 242 -8.67 -3.24 29.81
C ILE A 242 -8.83 -2.09 30.83
N LYS A 243 -8.50 -2.34 32.11
CA LYS A 243 -8.54 -1.29 33.15
C LYS A 243 -7.61 -0.12 32.83
N ILE A 244 -6.44 -0.38 32.25
CA ILE A 244 -5.54 0.70 31.78
C ILE A 244 -6.15 1.43 30.59
N PHE A 245 -6.76 0.73 29.65
CA PHE A 245 -7.42 1.36 28.51
C PHE A 245 -8.58 2.28 28.97
N GLU A 246 -9.39 1.85 29.93
CA GLU A 246 -10.49 2.65 30.49
C GLU A 246 -9.98 3.91 31.20
N THR A 247 -8.88 3.81 31.95
CA THR A 247 -8.29 4.94 32.68
C THR A 247 -7.43 5.85 31.82
N ARG A 248 -6.74 5.29 30.81
CA ARG A 248 -5.78 5.99 29.93
C ARG A 248 -6.02 5.60 28.47
N PRO A 249 -7.16 5.98 27.86
CA PRO A 249 -7.53 5.58 26.50
C PRO A 249 -6.62 6.17 25.43
N TYR A 250 -5.86 7.22 25.75
CA TYR A 250 -4.95 7.90 24.83
C TYR A 250 -3.55 7.27 24.75
N LEU A 251 -3.24 6.28 25.58
CA LEU A 251 -1.88 5.74 25.70
C LEU A 251 -1.37 5.14 24.38
N PHE A 252 -2.21 4.39 23.66
CA PHE A 252 -1.87 3.87 22.34
C PHE A 252 -2.72 4.52 21.25
N ALA A 253 -2.11 4.71 20.07
CA ALA A 253 -2.78 5.36 18.93
C ALA A 253 -4.08 4.67 18.48
N HIS A 254 -4.15 3.33 18.54
CA HIS A 254 -5.34 2.57 18.17
C HIS A 254 -6.44 2.61 19.24
N TRP A 255 -6.07 2.80 20.50
CA TRP A 255 -6.99 3.03 21.61
C TRP A 255 -7.66 4.38 21.46
N LYS A 256 -6.86 5.45 21.29
CA LYS A 256 -7.34 6.83 21.11
C LYS A 256 -8.35 6.96 19.98
N ARG A 257 -8.17 6.21 18.90
CA ARG A 257 -9.01 6.27 17.68
C ARG A 257 -10.22 5.33 17.69
N GLY A 258 -10.47 4.62 18.79
CA GLY A 258 -11.57 3.65 18.87
C GLY A 258 -11.42 2.43 17.94
N ILE A 259 -10.20 2.19 17.44
CA ILE A 259 -9.85 1.04 16.57
C ILE A 259 -9.13 -0.01 17.40
N GLN A 260 -9.45 -0.10 18.69
CA GLN A 260 -8.75 -0.96 19.65
C GLN A 260 -8.67 -2.42 19.20
N GLY A 261 -9.68 -2.92 18.47
CA GLY A 261 -9.85 -4.35 18.28
C GLY A 261 -10.24 -5.02 19.61
N SER A 262 -10.78 -6.23 19.54
CA SER A 262 -11.09 -6.99 20.77
C SER A 262 -9.81 -7.22 21.60
N PHE A 263 -9.91 -7.14 22.92
CA PHE A 263 -8.89 -7.65 23.84
C PHE A 263 -9.07 -9.15 24.14
N VAL A 264 -10.24 -9.69 23.79
CA VAL A 264 -10.61 -11.12 23.81
C VAL A 264 -10.25 -11.79 22.49
#